data_AF-A0A947EM05-F1
#
_entry.id   AF-A0A947EM05-F1
#
_cell.length_a   1.000
_cell.length_b   1.000
_cell.length_c   1.000
_cell.angle_alpha   90.00
_cell.angle_beta   90.00
_cell.angle_gamma   90.00
#
_symmetry.space_group_name_H-M   'P 1'
#
loop_
_entity.id
_entity.type
_entity.pdbx_description
1 polymer ?
#
loop_
_entity_poly.entity_id
_entity_poly.type
_entity_poly.pdbx_seq_one_letter_code
_entity_poly.pdbx_strand_id
1 'polypeptide(L)'
;MIRLLKLELQKLLLNRWSKVLIFVSFVLPFFVILLSSLKINFFGIFTLELGELGIFNFPIVWHLTTFFAAQFKFFFAIVVVSMIGNEYSNRTLKQNLIDGLSKKEFILSKFYTIVFFSLVSTALIL
;
A
#
# COMPACT_ATOMS: atom_id res chain seq x y z
N MET A 1 15.93 16.97 -1.88
CA MET A 1 15.00 15.91 -2.35
C MET A 1 14.55 14.99 -1.20
N ILE A 2 15.47 14.33 -0.48
CA ILE A 2 15.13 13.46 0.69
C ILE A 2 14.36 14.21 1.78
N ARG A 3 14.66 15.50 2.00
CA ARG A 3 13.91 16.37 2.94
C ARG A 3 12.41 16.41 2.65
N LEU A 4 12.02 16.52 1.37
CA LEU A 4 10.61 16.61 0.95
C LEU A 4 9.88 15.31 1.23
N LEU A 5 10.51 14.18 0.89
CA LEU A 5 9.99 12.84 1.16
C LEU A 5 9.83 12.61 2.68
N LYS A 6 10.85 12.98 3.47
CA LYS A 6 10.82 12.82 4.93
C LYS A 6 9.68 13.60 5.58
N LEU A 7 9.41 14.82 5.12
CA LEU A 7 8.28 15.63 5.62
C LEU A 7 6.94 14.94 5.38
N GLU A 8 6.71 14.43 4.17
CA GLU A 8 5.46 13.72 3.84
C GLU A 8 5.33 12.39 4.58
N LEU A 9 6.40 11.60 4.64
CA LEU A 9 6.42 10.36 5.40
C LEU A 9 6.12 10.60 6.88
N GLN A 10 6.67 11.67 7.47
CA GLN A 10 6.37 12.02 8.85
C GLN A 10 4.89 12.34 9.06
N LYS A 11 4.27 13.13 8.17
CA LYS A 11 2.82 13.44 8.24
C LYS A 11 1.97 12.16 8.15
N LEU A 12 2.29 11.29 7.20
CA LEU A 12 1.58 10.03 6.98
C LEU A 12 1.73 9.06 8.15
N LEU A 13 2.94 8.93 8.71
CA LEU A 13 3.21 8.06 9.85
C LEU A 13 2.74 8.65 11.19
N LEU A 14 2.52 9.96 11.29
CA LEU A 14 1.92 10.55 12.48
C LEU A 14 0.39 10.39 12.50
N ASN A 15 -0.24 10.43 11.32
CA ASN A 15 -1.69 10.21 11.21
C ASN A 15 -2.05 8.74 11.49
N ARG A 16 -2.84 8.50 12.54
CA ARG A 16 -3.28 7.16 12.95
C ARG A 16 -3.95 6.41 11.80
N TRP A 17 -4.86 7.07 11.08
CA TRP A 17 -5.61 6.45 9.99
C TRP A 17 -4.73 6.13 8.78
N SER A 18 -3.91 7.09 8.33
CA SER A 18 -2.98 6.85 7.22
C SER A 18 -1.98 5.74 7.55
N LYS A 19 -1.44 5.69 8.78
CA LYS A 19 -0.56 4.61 9.24
C LYS A 19 -1.24 3.24 9.16
N VAL A 20 -2.46 3.11 9.68
CA VAL A 20 -3.21 1.86 9.65
C VAL A 20 -3.50 1.45 8.21
N LEU A 21 -3.96 2.36 7.36
CA LEU A 21 -4.25 2.08 5.96
C LEU A 21 -3.01 1.65 5.17
N ILE A 22 -1.87 2.32 5.40
CA ILE A 22 -0.57 1.93 4.82
C ILE A 22 -0.22 0.51 5.29
N PHE A 23 -0.25 0.25 6.59
CA PHE A 23 0.08 -1.06 7.14
C PHE A 23 -0.82 -2.17 6.57
N VAL A 24 -2.13 -1.94 6.56
CA VAL A 24 -3.12 -2.86 5.99
C VAL A 24 -2.86 -3.11 4.51
N SER A 25 -2.52 -2.07 3.73
CA SER A 25 -2.23 -2.22 2.29
C SER A 25 -1.03 -3.11 1.99
N PHE A 26 -0.04 -3.18 2.89
CA PHE A 26 1.15 -3.99 2.72
C PHE A 26 1.03 -5.38 3.35
N VAL A 27 0.32 -5.52 4.48
CA VAL A 27 0.29 -6.76 5.27
C VAL A 27 -0.84 -7.70 4.84
N LEU A 28 -2.02 -7.18 4.47
CA LEU A 28 -3.14 -8.03 4.03
C LEU A 28 -2.81 -8.93 2.83
N PRO A 29 -2.08 -8.47 1.79
CA PRO A 29 -1.69 -9.33 0.69
C PRO A 29 -0.97 -10.62 1.13
N PHE A 30 -0.10 -10.55 2.13
CA PHE A 30 0.60 -11.73 2.66
C PHE A 30 -0.34 -12.72 3.33
N PHE A 31 -1.37 -12.24 4.04
CA PHE A 31 -2.36 -13.11 4.67
C PHE A 31 -3.18 -13.89 3.65
N VAL A 32 -3.49 -13.31 2.49
CA VAL A 32 -4.20 -14.03 1.42
C VAL A 32 -3.35 -15.19 0.88
N ILE A 33 -2.05 -14.97 0.72
CA ILE A 33 -1.10 -16.02 0.29
C ILE A 33 -1.01 -17.13 1.35
N LEU A 34 -0.88 -16.75 2.63
CA LEU A 34 -0.85 -17.67 3.76
C LEU A 34 -2.13 -18.52 3.83
N LEU A 35 -3.30 -17.89 3.72
CA LEU A 35 -4.60 -18.59 3.70
C LEU A 35 -4.71 -19.55 2.52
N SER A 36 -4.19 -19.18 1.36
CA SER A 36 -4.15 -20.06 0.18
C SER A 36 -3.27 -21.30 0.40
N SER A 37 -2.29 -21.24 1.29
CA SER A 37 -1.40 -22.37 1.60
C SER A 37 -1.99 -23.30 2.67
N LEU A 38 -3.05 -22.88 3.38
CA LEU A 38 -3.70 -23.72 4.37
C LEU A 38 -4.63 -24.71 3.69
N LYS A 39 -4.58 -25.97 4.11
CA LYS A 39 -5.54 -26.99 3.71
C LYS A 39 -6.88 -26.68 4.38
N ILE A 40 -7.82 -26.10 3.63
CA ILE A 40 -9.15 -25.81 4.15
C ILE A 40 -10.03 -27.05 3.96
N ASN A 41 -10.25 -27.78 5.04
CA ASN A 41 -11.21 -28.88 5.07
C ASN A 41 -12.62 -28.28 5.13
N PHE A 42 -13.27 -28.12 3.98
CA PHE A 42 -14.66 -27.69 3.94
C PHE A 42 -15.54 -28.86 4.39
N PHE A 43 -15.99 -28.77 5.65
CA PHE A 43 -17.10 -29.58 6.18
C PHE A 43 -16.93 -31.11 6.07
N GLY A 44 -15.69 -31.63 6.06
CA GLY A 44 -15.42 -33.08 6.05
C GLY A 44 -15.86 -33.83 4.78
N ILE A 45 -16.31 -33.13 3.73
CA ILE A 45 -16.83 -33.72 2.48
C ILE A 45 -15.82 -33.52 1.34
N PHE A 46 -15.03 -32.44 1.32
CA PHE A 46 -13.93 -32.22 0.38
C PHE A 46 -12.76 -31.46 1.04
N THR A 47 -11.54 -31.97 0.86
CA THR A 47 -10.30 -31.27 1.20
C THR A 47 -9.90 -30.41 0.01
N LEU A 48 -10.12 -29.09 0.10
CA LEU A 48 -9.72 -28.18 -0.98
C LEU A 48 -8.22 -27.90 -0.83
N GLU A 49 -7.41 -28.83 -1.34
CA GLU A 49 -5.97 -28.68 -1.43
C GLU A 49 -5.63 -27.80 -2.64
N LEU A 50 -5.68 -26.48 -2.46
CA LEU A 50 -5.21 -25.50 -3.46
C LEU A 50 -3.77 -25.79 -3.92
N GLY A 51 -2.98 -26.47 -3.08
CA GLY A 51 -1.64 -26.98 -3.41
C GLY A 51 -1.61 -28.10 -4.46
N GLU A 52 -2.55 -29.05 -4.44
CA GLU A 52 -2.60 -30.15 -5.42
C GLU A 52 -3.13 -29.68 -6.78
N LEU A 53 -3.88 -28.58 -6.81
CA LEU A 53 -4.34 -27.92 -8.04
C LEU A 53 -3.22 -27.22 -8.82
N GLY A 54 -1.97 -27.27 -8.34
CA GLY A 54 -0.81 -26.67 -9.00
C GLY A 54 -0.82 -25.14 -9.01
N ILE A 55 -1.62 -24.51 -8.14
CA ILE A 55 -1.80 -23.06 -8.07
C ILE A 55 -0.52 -22.35 -7.60
N PHE A 56 0.33 -23.04 -6.85
CA PHE A 56 1.64 -22.56 -6.42
C PHE A 56 2.77 -22.90 -7.42
N ASN A 57 2.48 -23.59 -8.52
CA ASN A 57 3.49 -23.85 -9.54
C ASN A 57 3.79 -22.58 -10.33
N PHE A 58 5.05 -22.42 -10.71
CA PHE A 58 5.45 -21.38 -11.64
C PHE A 58 4.89 -21.69 -13.04
N PRO A 59 4.36 -20.69 -13.79
CA PRO A 59 4.27 -19.26 -13.46
C PRO A 59 2.93 -18.83 -12.82
N ILE A 60 1.97 -19.73 -12.63
CA ILE A 60 0.61 -19.42 -12.16
C ILE A 60 0.63 -18.69 -10.80
N VAL A 61 1.57 -19.05 -9.92
CA VAL A 61 1.69 -18.41 -8.62
C VAL A 61 1.90 -16.89 -8.72
N TRP A 62 2.61 -16.40 -9.75
CA TRP A 62 2.81 -14.96 -9.96
C TRP A 62 1.53 -14.27 -10.35
N HIS A 63 0.75 -14.86 -11.26
CA HIS A 63 -0.53 -14.29 -11.67
C HIS A 63 -1.52 -14.24 -10.53
N LEU A 64 -1.60 -15.29 -9.71
CA LEU A 64 -2.54 -15.33 -8.60
C LEU A 64 -2.16 -14.35 -7.48
N THR A 65 -0.90 -14.38 -7.05
CA THR A 65 -0.41 -13.51 -5.96
C THR A 65 -0.49 -12.03 -6.35
N THR A 66 -0.08 -11.67 -7.57
CA THR A 66 -0.18 -10.29 -8.07
C THR A 66 -1.62 -9.84 -8.26
N PHE A 67 -2.52 -10.71 -8.74
CA PHE A 67 -3.95 -10.40 -8.90
C PHE A 67 -4.60 -10.08 -7.55
N PHE A 68 -4.38 -10.91 -6.53
CA PHE A 68 -4.92 -10.64 -5.20
C PHE A 68 -4.26 -9.43 -4.54
N ALA A 69 -2.93 -9.30 -4.62
CA ALA A 69 -2.22 -8.16 -4.08
C ALA A 69 -2.69 -6.83 -4.71
N ALA A 70 -3.04 -6.83 -6.00
CA ALA A 70 -3.55 -5.65 -6.69
C ALA A 70 -4.87 -5.11 -6.11
N GLN A 71 -5.74 -5.96 -5.56
CA GLN A 71 -6.99 -5.52 -4.94
C GLN A 71 -6.74 -4.65 -3.70
N PHE A 72 -5.67 -4.93 -2.95
CA PHE A 72 -5.32 -4.19 -1.75
C PHE A 72 -4.70 -2.81 -2.05
N LYS A 73 -4.33 -2.53 -3.32
CA LYS A 73 -3.89 -1.18 -3.74
C LYS A 73 -4.99 -0.13 -3.56
N PHE A 74 -6.26 -0.55 -3.47
CA PHE A 74 -7.37 0.35 -3.14
C PHE A 74 -7.15 1.08 -1.80
N PHE A 75 -6.65 0.37 -0.77
CA PHE A 75 -6.34 1.00 0.52
C PHE A 75 -5.24 2.06 0.39
N PHE A 76 -4.23 1.79 -0.44
CA PHE A 76 -3.17 2.75 -0.72
C PHE A 76 -3.71 3.99 -1.48
N ALA A 77 -4.65 3.81 -2.41
CA ALA A 77 -5.29 4.94 -3.09
C ALA A 77 -6.02 5.86 -2.09
N ILE A 78 -6.71 5.30 -1.08
CA ILE A 78 -7.33 6.08 -0.01
C ILE A 78 -6.28 6.90 0.75
N VAL A 79 -5.10 6.33 1.03
CA VAL A 79 -4.00 7.06 1.68
C VAL A 79 -3.59 8.27 0.85
N VAL A 80 -3.40 8.11 -0.46
CA VAL A 80 -3.00 9.20 -1.36
C VAL A 80 -4.05 10.32 -1.38
N VAL A 81 -5.34 9.97 -1.47
CA VAL A 81 -6.42 10.96 -1.42
C VAL A 81 -6.45 11.65 -0.06
N SER A 82 -6.30 10.90 1.04
CA SER A 82 -6.28 11.45 2.40
C SER A 82 -5.11 12.41 2.62
N MET A 83 -3.94 12.13 2.01
CA MET A 83 -2.76 12.99 2.11
C MET A 83 -3.04 14.38 1.53
N ILE A 84 -3.74 14.45 0.41
CA ILE A 84 -4.12 15.71 -0.24
C ILE A 84 -5.25 16.37 0.55
N GLY A 85 -6.31 15.62 0.86
CA GLY A 85 -7.48 16.12 1.60
C GLY A 85 -7.13 16.71 2.97
N ASN A 86 -6.22 16.07 3.71
CA ASN A 86 -5.76 16.52 5.01
C ASN A 86 -5.05 17.88 4.94
N GLU A 87 -4.40 18.22 3.81
CA GLU A 87 -3.72 19.50 3.68
C GLU A 87 -4.65 20.65 3.33
N TYR A 88 -5.68 20.38 2.55
CA TYR A 88 -6.74 21.35 2.30
C TYR A 88 -7.58 21.58 3.57
N SER A 89 -7.97 20.51 4.26
CA SER A 89 -8.76 20.58 5.49
C SER A 89 -8.03 21.32 6.60
N ASN A 90 -6.77 20.97 6.86
CA ASN A 90 -5.96 21.59 7.92
C ASN A 90 -5.26 22.88 7.48
N ARG A 91 -5.48 23.35 6.24
CA ARG A 91 -4.85 24.54 5.64
C ARG A 91 -3.31 24.54 5.68
N THR A 92 -2.68 23.39 5.86
CA THR A 92 -1.21 23.25 5.96
C THR A 92 -0.52 23.52 4.63
N LEU A 93 -1.24 23.50 3.51
CA LEU A 93 -0.73 23.99 2.22
C LEU A 93 -0.21 25.44 2.35
N LYS A 94 -0.98 26.32 3.00
CA LYS A 94 -0.57 27.72 3.19
C LYS A 94 0.64 27.82 4.11
N GLN A 95 0.68 27.01 5.18
CA GLN A 95 1.82 26.96 6.09
C GLN A 95 3.10 26.52 5.39
N ASN A 96 3.04 25.48 4.56
CA ASN A 96 4.20 25.02 3.80
C ASN A 96 4.75 26.13 2.88
N LEU A 97 3.88 26.92 2.24
CA LEU A 97 4.32 28.07 1.43
C LEU A 97 4.97 29.17 2.28
N ILE A 98 4.44 29.44 3.48
CA ILE A 98 5.03 30.42 4.42
C ILE A 98 6.40 29.93 4.92
N ASP A 99 6.53 28.63 5.16
CA ASP A 99 7.79 27.98 5.57
C ASP A 99 8.83 27.92 4.43
N GLY A 100 8.51 28.49 3.26
CA GLY A 100 9.41 28.64 2.12
C GLY A 100 9.38 27.50 1.11
N LEU A 101 8.43 26.55 1.19
CA LEU A 101 8.25 25.56 0.12
C LEU A 101 7.65 26.22 -1.12
N SER A 102 8.34 26.05 -2.25
CA SER A 102 7.76 26.42 -3.54
C SER A 102 6.60 25.49 -3.92
N LYS A 103 5.67 25.99 -4.73
CA LYS A 103 4.54 25.18 -5.27
C LYS A 103 5.03 23.93 -6.01
N LYS A 104 6.18 24.02 -6.69
CA LYS A 104 6.80 22.89 -7.41
C LYS A 104 7.30 21.83 -6.43
N GLU A 105 8.00 22.22 -5.38
CA GLU A 105 8.50 21.29 -4.36
C GLU A 105 7.37 20.61 -3.60
N PHE A 106 6.28 21.31 -3.37
CA PHE A 106 5.07 20.74 -2.78
C PHE A 106 4.52 19.58 -3.63
N ILE A 107 4.30 19.78 -4.94
CA ILE A 107 3.81 18.73 -5.84
C ILE A 107 4.81 17.58 -5.93
N LEU A 108 6.10 17.90 -6.04
CA LEU A 108 7.18 16.90 -6.09
C LEU A 108 7.23 16.04 -4.82
N SER A 109 6.96 16.60 -3.63
CA SER A 109 6.93 15.84 -2.38
C SER A 109 5.87 14.73 -2.41
N LYS A 110 4.69 15.00 -2.99
CA LYS A 110 3.61 14.01 -3.15
C LYS A 110 4.00 12.93 -4.14
N PHE A 111 4.54 13.36 -5.29
CA PHE A 111 4.98 12.45 -6.33
C PHE A 111 6.05 11.48 -5.82
N TYR A 112 7.09 11.99 -5.15
CA TYR A 112 8.14 11.13 -4.58
C TYR A 112 7.61 10.16 -3.54
N THR A 113 6.63 10.57 -2.72
CA THR A 113 6.01 9.69 -1.73
C THR A 113 5.24 8.55 -2.41
N ILE A 114 4.48 8.84 -3.46
CA ILE A 114 3.76 7.82 -4.25
C ILE A 114 4.73 6.86 -4.92
N VAL A 115 5.77 7.37 -5.58
CA VAL A 115 6.80 6.55 -6.23
C VAL A 115 7.52 5.66 -5.22
N PHE A 116 7.89 6.21 -4.06
CA PHE A 116 8.54 5.45 -3.00
C PHE A 116 7.68 4.27 -2.53
N PHE A 117 6.42 4.50 -2.18
CA PHE A 117 5.52 3.41 -1.76
C PHE A 117 5.21 2.43 -2.90
N SER A 118 5.12 2.89 -4.15
CA SER A 118 4.95 2.01 -5.29
C SER A 118 6.15 1.07 -5.46
N LEU A 119 7.39 1.58 -5.34
CA LEU A 119 8.59 0.77 -5.44
C LEU A 119 8.68 -0.26 -4.31
N VAL A 120 8.35 0.16 -3.08
CA VAL A 120 8.28 -0.75 -1.92
C VAL A 120 7.22 -1.83 -2.14
N SER A 121 6.05 -1.48 -2.70
CA SER A 121 5.01 -2.44 -3.03
C SER A 121 5.45 -3.43 -4.10
N THR A 122 6.15 -2.99 -5.14
CA THR A 122 6.70 -3.88 -6.17
C THR A 122 7.75 -4.82 -5.59
N ALA A 123 8.67 -4.30 -4.77
CA ALA A 123 9.72 -5.10 -4.14
C ALA A 123 9.20 -6.11 -3.11
N LEU A 124 8.03 -5.87 -2.49
CA LEU A 124 7.40 -6.82 -1.57
C LEU A 124 6.69 -7.98 -2.26
N ILE A 125 6.27 -7.79 -3.52
CA ILE A 125 5.52 -8.80 -4.28
C ILE A 125 6.48 -9.69 -5.10
N LEU A 126 7.62 -9.13 -5.54
CA LEU A 126 8.72 -9.89 -6.14
C LEU A 126 9.36 -10.83 -5.12
#